data_AF-W4D006-F1
#
_entry.id   AF-W4D006-F1
#
_cell.length_a   1.000
_cell.length_b   1.000
_cell.length_c   1.000
_cell.angle_alpha   90.00
_cell.angle_beta   90.00
_cell.angle_gamma   90.00
#
_symmetry.space_group_name_H-M   'P 1'
#
loop_
_entity.id
_entity.type
_entity.pdbx_description
1 polymer ?
#
loop_
_entity_poly.entity_id
_entity_poly.type
_entity_poly.pdbx_seq_one_letter_code
_entity_poly.pdbx_strand_id
1 'polypeptide(L)'
;MVEQVRIVEQSEYNLLNLHKSYRQYHKAVNELVSEEYWASISGDIVFEYDAATYTRDDLANMPQEEYDILKERMLQILRGAEMDKLSATVRISDVYAGSSSNQANIYTFEHKELKDQPFTATAKKYTLEKRSGEWLITKVEQDKFTYGSGQTAELREDGIKGLNYQAHDGKDIGYPTVIVLPGTSDSS
;
A
#
# COMPACT_ATOMS: atom_id res chain seq x y z
N MET A 1 -8.21 14.99 1.43
CA MET A 1 -6.78 14.67 1.48
C MET A 1 -6.50 13.45 2.35
N VAL A 2 -6.52 13.51 3.69
CA VAL A 2 -6.28 12.32 4.55
C VAL A 2 -7.21 11.16 4.19
N GLU A 3 -8.49 11.45 4.00
CA GLU A 3 -9.48 10.46 3.57
C GLU A 3 -9.17 9.87 2.18
N GLN A 4 -8.61 10.65 1.26
CA GLN A 4 -8.24 10.16 -0.07
C GLN A 4 -7.10 9.13 0.05
N VAL A 5 -6.08 9.45 0.85
CA VAL A 5 -4.97 8.52 1.13
C VAL A 5 -5.48 7.25 1.83
N ARG A 6 -6.41 7.38 2.77
CA ARG A 6 -7.06 6.23 3.41
C ARG A 6 -7.75 5.31 2.40
N ILE A 7 -8.50 5.89 1.46
CA ILE A 7 -9.18 5.13 0.40
C ILE A 7 -8.16 4.43 -0.52
N VAL A 8 -7.07 5.12 -0.88
CA VAL A 8 -5.98 4.54 -1.68
C VAL A 8 -5.32 3.37 -0.95
N GLU A 9 -4.84 3.55 0.28
CA GLU A 9 -4.21 2.49 1.09
C GLU A 9 -5.13 1.26 1.21
N GLN A 10 -6.39 1.49 1.59
CA GLN A 10 -7.37 0.43 1.74
C GLN A 10 -7.63 -0.30 0.41
N SER A 11 -7.68 0.42 -0.71
CA SER A 11 -7.97 -0.16 -2.01
C SER A 11 -6.76 -0.90 -2.59
N GLU A 12 -5.54 -0.40 -2.38
CA GLU A 12 -4.30 -1.09 -2.71
C GLU A 12 -4.14 -2.38 -1.91
N TYR A 13 -4.35 -2.33 -0.58
CA TYR A 13 -4.32 -3.52 0.26
C TYR A 13 -5.33 -4.57 -0.24
N ASN A 14 -6.55 -4.14 -0.57
CA ASN A 14 -7.58 -5.05 -1.08
C ASN A 14 -7.25 -5.65 -2.45
N LEU A 15 -6.53 -4.91 -3.31
CA LEU A 15 -6.03 -5.47 -4.57
C LEU A 15 -4.94 -6.53 -4.31
N LEU A 16 -3.95 -6.19 -3.48
CA LEU A 16 -2.80 -7.06 -3.17
C LEU A 16 -3.21 -8.33 -2.42
N ASN A 17 -4.27 -8.24 -1.60
CA ASN A 17 -4.86 -9.37 -0.90
C ASN A 17 -6.08 -9.94 -1.64
N LEU A 18 -6.25 -9.64 -2.93
CA LEU A 18 -7.28 -10.26 -3.79
C LEU A 18 -8.73 -10.10 -3.30
N HIS A 19 -9.01 -9.16 -2.40
CA HIS A 19 -10.37 -8.80 -1.99
C HIS A 19 -11.13 -8.03 -3.09
N LYS A 20 -10.41 -7.38 -4.01
CA LYS A 20 -10.98 -6.62 -5.12
C LYS A 20 -10.23 -6.88 -6.43
N SER A 21 -10.93 -6.81 -7.56
CA SER A 21 -10.30 -6.81 -8.87
C SER A 21 -9.60 -5.49 -9.18
N TYR A 22 -8.69 -5.49 -10.15
CA TYR A 22 -8.05 -4.24 -10.61
C TYR A 22 -9.09 -3.20 -11.05
N ARG A 23 -10.14 -3.61 -11.76
CA ARG A 23 -11.23 -2.71 -12.17
C ARG A 23 -11.91 -2.04 -10.97
N GLN A 24 -12.16 -2.80 -9.91
CA GLN A 24 -12.76 -2.27 -8.68
C GLN A 24 -11.80 -1.33 -7.94
N TYR A 25 -10.50 -1.65 -7.92
CA TYR A 25 -9.46 -0.78 -7.39
C TYR A 25 -9.38 0.53 -8.17
N HIS A 26 -9.24 0.46 -9.51
CA HIS A 26 -9.17 1.62 -10.38
C HIS A 26 -10.38 2.54 -10.19
N LYS A 27 -11.60 1.99 -10.21
CA LYS A 27 -12.83 2.77 -9.97
C LYS A 27 -12.85 3.45 -8.60
N ALA A 28 -12.22 2.87 -7.58
CA ALA A 28 -12.22 3.44 -6.23
C ALA A 28 -11.25 4.61 -6.07
N VAL A 29 -10.22 4.71 -6.91
CA VAL A 29 -9.12 5.68 -6.72
C VAL A 29 -8.90 6.62 -7.90
N ASN A 30 -9.50 6.36 -9.07
CA ASN A 30 -9.26 7.15 -10.30
C ASN A 30 -9.56 8.65 -10.16
N GLU A 31 -10.54 9.05 -9.35
CA GLU A 31 -10.87 10.47 -9.10
C GLU A 31 -10.00 11.09 -7.99
N LEU A 32 -9.17 10.29 -7.32
CA LEU A 32 -8.34 10.71 -6.17
C LEU A 32 -6.88 10.91 -6.55
N VAL A 33 -6.46 10.34 -7.68
CA VAL A 33 -5.07 10.24 -8.11
C VAL A 33 -4.91 10.81 -9.51
N SER A 34 -3.72 11.32 -9.83
CA SER A 34 -3.43 11.87 -11.14
C SER A 34 -2.85 10.83 -12.11
N GLU A 35 -2.72 11.19 -13.39
CA GLU A 35 -2.04 10.37 -14.39
C GLU A 35 -0.57 10.10 -14.03
N GLU A 36 0.10 11.06 -13.39
CA GLU A 36 1.48 10.89 -12.92
C GLU A 36 1.59 9.85 -11.80
N TYR A 37 0.59 9.78 -10.91
CA TYR A 37 0.53 8.72 -9.92
C TYR A 37 0.41 7.36 -10.61
N TRP A 38 -0.51 7.23 -11.58
CA TRP A 38 -0.68 6.00 -12.35
C TRP A 38 0.61 5.58 -13.07
N ALA A 39 1.28 6.53 -13.72
CA ALA A 39 2.56 6.29 -14.36
C ALA A 39 3.62 5.80 -13.37
N SER A 40 3.67 6.39 -12.17
CA SER A 40 4.66 6.05 -11.14
C SER A 40 4.54 4.63 -10.58
N ILE A 41 3.34 4.05 -10.59
CA ILE A 41 3.08 2.71 -10.04
C ILE A 41 2.85 1.64 -11.13
N SER A 42 2.77 2.03 -12.40
CA SER A 42 2.37 1.14 -13.51
C SER A 42 3.24 -0.12 -13.61
N GLY A 43 4.55 0.04 -13.47
CA GLY A 43 5.54 -1.05 -13.51
C GLY A 43 5.73 -1.79 -12.19
N ASP A 44 5.01 -1.43 -11.12
CA ASP A 44 5.13 -2.12 -9.85
C ASP A 44 4.59 -3.54 -9.97
N ILE A 45 5.45 -4.50 -9.62
CA ILE A 45 5.10 -5.92 -9.56
C ILE A 45 4.07 -6.11 -8.45
N VAL A 46 2.91 -6.64 -8.83
CA VAL A 46 1.81 -6.96 -7.93
C VAL A 46 1.88 -8.42 -7.50
N PHE A 47 2.20 -9.31 -8.45
CA PHE A 47 2.30 -10.75 -8.21
C PHE A 47 3.45 -11.37 -9.01
N GLU A 48 4.11 -12.37 -8.43
CA GLU A 48 5.08 -13.22 -9.13
C GLU A 48 4.72 -14.68 -8.85
N TYR A 49 4.49 -15.46 -9.91
CA TYR A 49 4.10 -16.86 -9.81
C TYR A 49 4.46 -17.64 -11.08
N ASP A 50 5.03 -18.85 -10.92
CA ASP A 50 5.34 -19.79 -12.02
C ASP A 50 6.10 -19.13 -13.18
N ALA A 51 7.14 -18.37 -12.84
CA ALA A 51 7.95 -17.55 -13.75
C ALA A 51 7.19 -16.42 -14.49
N ALA A 52 5.91 -16.20 -14.20
CA ALA A 52 5.15 -15.05 -14.63
C ALA A 52 5.19 -13.94 -13.57
N THR A 53 5.40 -12.72 -14.03
CA THR A 53 5.33 -11.51 -13.22
C THR A 53 4.17 -10.67 -13.73
N TYR A 54 3.28 -10.28 -12.83
CA TYR A 54 2.14 -9.42 -13.15
C TYR A 54 2.36 -8.06 -12.52
N THR A 55 2.48 -7.05 -13.38
CA THR A 55 2.51 -5.64 -13.01
C THR A 55 1.10 -5.09 -12.86
N ARG A 56 0.98 -3.84 -12.39
CA ARG A 56 -0.30 -3.15 -12.36
C ARG A 56 -0.87 -2.95 -13.77
N ASP A 57 -0.03 -2.71 -14.77
CA ASP A 57 -0.46 -2.57 -16.16
C ASP A 57 -0.99 -3.89 -16.73
N ASP A 58 -0.36 -5.03 -16.41
CA ASP A 58 -0.85 -6.35 -16.83
C ASP A 58 -2.26 -6.61 -16.28
N LEU A 59 -2.47 -6.33 -14.99
CA LEU A 59 -3.78 -6.52 -14.35
C LEU A 59 -4.85 -5.55 -14.86
N ALA A 60 -4.45 -4.35 -15.31
CA ALA A 60 -5.37 -3.37 -15.90
C ALA A 60 -5.94 -3.84 -17.23
N ASN A 61 -5.10 -4.50 -18.03
CA ASN A 61 -5.44 -4.96 -19.37
C ASN A 61 -5.98 -6.41 -19.38
N MET A 62 -5.97 -7.09 -18.23
CA MET A 62 -6.46 -8.46 -18.07
C MET A 62 -8.00 -8.55 -18.18
N PRO A 63 -8.54 -9.45 -19.02
CA PRO A 63 -9.95 -9.78 -19.03
C PRO A 63 -10.43 -10.29 -17.67
N GLN A 64 -11.69 -9.97 -17.29
CA GLN A 64 -12.21 -10.33 -15.97
C GLN A 64 -12.21 -11.85 -15.72
N GLU A 65 -12.56 -12.66 -16.73
CA GLU A 65 -12.55 -14.13 -16.62
C GLU A 65 -11.14 -14.67 -16.32
N GLU A 66 -10.12 -14.10 -16.95
CA GLU A 66 -8.72 -14.48 -16.72
C GLU A 66 -8.25 -14.05 -15.32
N TYR A 67 -8.65 -12.85 -14.90
CA TYR A 67 -8.38 -12.35 -13.55
C TYR A 67 -8.99 -13.25 -12.47
N ASP A 68 -10.22 -13.74 -12.66
CA ASP A 68 -10.88 -14.61 -11.69
C ASP A 68 -10.14 -15.95 -11.55
N ILE A 69 -9.66 -16.52 -12.66
CA ILE A 69 -8.82 -17.73 -12.64
C ILE A 69 -7.48 -17.47 -11.94
N LEU A 70 -6.82 -16.35 -12.23
CA LEU A 70 -5.58 -15.95 -11.55
C LEU A 70 -5.82 -15.80 -10.05
N LYS A 71 -6.88 -15.11 -9.65
CA LYS A 71 -7.26 -14.90 -8.26
C LYS A 71 -7.47 -16.21 -7.52
N GLU A 72 -8.22 -17.16 -8.09
CA GLU A 72 -8.45 -18.46 -7.46
C GLU A 72 -7.14 -19.23 -7.22
N ARG A 73 -6.25 -19.25 -8.22
CA ARG A 73 -4.92 -19.88 -8.10
C ARG A 73 -4.08 -19.22 -7.01
N MET A 74 -4.02 -17.89 -7.01
CA MET A 74 -3.24 -17.14 -6.02
C MET A 74 -3.79 -17.31 -4.60
N LEU A 75 -5.11 -17.35 -4.42
CA LEU A 75 -5.72 -17.64 -3.11
C LEU A 75 -5.36 -19.04 -2.60
N GLN A 76 -5.33 -20.06 -3.48
CA GLN A 76 -4.90 -21.40 -3.09
C GLN A 76 -3.43 -21.43 -2.64
N ILE A 77 -2.55 -20.69 -3.32
CA ILE A 77 -1.14 -20.56 -2.96
C ILE A 77 -0.98 -19.84 -1.61
N LEU A 78 -1.67 -18.71 -1.43
CA LEU A 78 -1.63 -17.96 -0.18
C LEU A 78 -2.08 -18.83 1.00
N ARG A 79 -3.15 -19.62 0.84
CA ARG A 79 -3.59 -20.59 1.86
C ARG A 79 -2.56 -21.69 2.11
N GLY A 80 -1.95 -22.23 1.06
CA GLY A 80 -0.90 -23.25 1.17
C GLY A 80 0.34 -22.78 1.92
N ALA A 81 0.68 -21.49 1.76
CA ALA A 81 1.77 -20.82 2.49
C ALA A 81 1.30 -20.20 3.82
N GLU A 82 0.03 -20.34 4.17
CA GLU A 82 -0.65 -19.69 5.31
C GLU A 82 -0.51 -18.15 5.35
N MET A 83 -0.21 -17.54 4.20
CA MET A 83 -0.13 -16.10 3.95
C MET A 83 -1.52 -15.45 3.85
N ASP A 84 -2.58 -16.25 3.78
CA ASP A 84 -3.98 -15.81 3.78
C ASP A 84 -4.41 -15.14 5.09
N LYS A 85 -3.61 -15.31 6.16
CA LYS A 85 -3.77 -14.69 7.49
C LYS A 85 -2.98 -13.38 7.66
N LEU A 86 -2.38 -12.86 6.58
CA LEU A 86 -1.59 -11.63 6.63
C LEU A 86 -2.50 -10.42 6.84
N SER A 87 -2.42 -9.81 8.02
CA SER A 87 -3.12 -8.57 8.35
C SER A 87 -2.20 -7.36 8.20
N ALA A 88 -2.78 -6.16 8.14
CA ALA A 88 -2.03 -4.92 8.17
C ALA A 88 -2.69 -3.89 9.09
N THR A 89 -1.89 -3.14 9.83
CA THR A 89 -2.29 -1.90 10.47
C THR A 89 -1.64 -0.74 9.74
N VAL A 90 -2.44 0.18 9.19
CA VAL A 90 -1.93 1.39 8.54
C VAL A 90 -2.22 2.58 9.42
N ARG A 91 -1.18 3.33 9.76
CA ARG A 91 -1.27 4.60 10.46
C ARG A 91 -1.08 5.73 9.45
N ILE A 92 -1.92 6.75 9.50
CA ILE A 92 -1.96 7.84 8.53
C ILE A 92 -1.77 9.17 9.27
N SER A 93 -0.89 10.00 8.75
CA SER A 93 -0.57 11.30 9.32
C SER A 93 -1.64 12.34 9.04
N ASP A 94 -1.56 13.48 9.75
CA ASP A 94 -2.21 14.70 9.31
C ASP A 94 -1.59 15.23 8.01
N VAL A 95 -2.14 16.32 7.49
CA VAL A 95 -1.62 17.00 6.29
C VAL A 95 -0.42 17.87 6.66
N TYR A 96 0.71 17.64 6.00
CA TYR A 96 1.91 18.46 6.08
C TYR A 96 2.04 19.34 4.84
N ALA A 97 2.66 20.52 4.98
CA ALA A 97 2.92 21.39 3.85
C ALA A 97 3.87 20.72 2.84
N GLY A 98 3.70 20.99 1.56
CA GLY A 98 4.64 20.63 0.52
C GLY A 98 5.72 21.69 0.31
N SER A 99 6.54 21.50 -0.73
CA SER A 99 7.54 22.49 -1.15
C SER A 99 6.92 23.77 -1.73
N SER A 100 5.62 23.76 -2.03
CA SER A 100 4.87 24.88 -2.59
C SER A 100 3.47 24.96 -1.97
N SER A 101 2.82 26.12 -2.11
CA SER A 101 1.48 26.38 -1.54
C SER A 101 0.36 25.53 -2.15
N ASN A 102 0.58 24.97 -3.34
CA ASN A 102 -0.32 24.04 -4.01
C ASN A 102 0.06 22.57 -3.77
N GLN A 103 1.02 22.28 -2.89
CA GLN A 103 1.45 20.92 -2.59
C GLN A 103 1.25 20.60 -1.11
N ALA A 104 0.88 19.36 -0.83
CA ALA A 104 0.78 18.81 0.51
C ALA A 104 1.38 17.41 0.56
N ASN A 105 1.83 17.01 1.74
CA ASN A 105 2.33 15.67 2.01
C ASN A 105 1.44 14.99 3.05
N ILE A 106 1.16 13.71 2.84
CA ILE A 106 0.58 12.81 3.83
C ILE A 106 1.48 11.59 3.90
N TYR A 107 1.74 11.12 5.11
CA TYR A 107 2.62 9.98 5.34
C TYR A 107 1.83 8.83 5.92
N THR A 108 2.24 7.63 5.55
CA THR A 108 1.65 6.41 6.10
C THR A 108 2.73 5.49 6.61
N PHE A 109 2.40 4.79 7.69
CA PHE A 109 3.22 3.74 8.24
C PHE A 109 2.36 2.49 8.35
N GLU A 110 2.65 1.51 7.49
CA GLU A 110 2.01 0.21 7.45
C GLU A 110 2.86 -0.80 8.20
N HIS A 111 2.24 -1.55 9.08
CA HIS A 111 2.83 -2.72 9.71
C HIS A 111 2.01 -3.94 9.37
N LYS A 112 2.63 -4.94 8.74
CA LYS A 112 2.00 -6.22 8.42
C LYS A 112 2.41 -7.29 9.40
N GLU A 113 1.44 -8.11 9.77
CA GLU A 113 1.63 -9.23 10.68
C GLU A 113 1.09 -10.51 10.06
N LEU A 114 1.84 -11.60 10.25
CA LEU A 114 1.44 -12.93 9.84
C LEU A 114 1.34 -13.79 11.10
N LYS A 115 0.11 -14.19 11.46
CA LYS A 115 -0.15 -14.96 12.70
C LYS A 115 0.47 -14.29 13.94
N ASP A 116 0.16 -13.00 14.12
CA ASP A 116 0.66 -12.17 15.22
C ASP A 116 2.19 -12.03 15.29
N GLN A 117 2.90 -12.34 14.19
CA GLN A 117 4.32 -12.10 14.04
C GLN A 117 4.59 -10.98 13.03
N PRO A 118 5.48 -10.02 13.34
CA PRO A 118 5.86 -8.97 12.39
C PRO A 118 6.39 -9.55 11.08
N PHE A 119 5.86 -9.05 9.96
CA PHE A 119 6.21 -9.52 8.62
C PHE A 119 6.90 -8.45 7.77
N THR A 120 6.30 -7.26 7.66
CA THR A 120 6.90 -6.09 7.00
C THR A 120 6.50 -4.79 7.68
N ALA A 121 7.38 -3.79 7.63
CA ALA A 121 7.06 -2.41 7.92
C ALA A 121 7.29 -1.58 6.64
N THR A 122 6.32 -0.76 6.27
CA THR A 122 6.40 0.09 5.07
C THR A 122 6.09 1.52 5.47
N ALA A 123 6.99 2.45 5.17
CA ALA A 123 6.73 3.88 5.29
C ALA A 123 6.49 4.47 3.90
N LYS A 124 5.42 5.24 3.72
CA LYS A 124 5.12 5.92 2.46
C LYS A 124 4.96 7.41 2.65
N LYS A 125 5.28 8.15 1.60
CA LYS A 125 4.97 9.57 1.43
C LYS A 125 4.08 9.73 0.20
N TYR A 126 2.87 10.21 0.42
CA TYR A 126 1.97 10.69 -0.62
C TYR A 126 2.19 12.17 -0.83
N THR A 127 2.51 12.55 -2.07
CA THR A 127 2.51 13.94 -2.50
C THR A 127 1.17 14.23 -3.17
N LEU A 128 0.48 15.27 -2.71
CA LEU A 128 -0.77 15.75 -3.27
C LEU A 128 -0.54 17.14 -3.87
N GLU A 129 -1.14 17.39 -5.03
CA GLU A 129 -1.11 18.70 -5.67
C GLU A 129 -2.52 19.22 -5.91
N LYS A 130 -2.71 20.52 -5.67
CA LYS A 130 -3.96 21.21 -5.96
C LYS A 130 -3.99 21.62 -7.43
N ARG A 131 -4.89 21.02 -8.21
CA ARG A 131 -5.10 21.25 -9.64
C ARG A 131 -6.56 21.57 -9.89
N SER A 132 -6.85 22.67 -10.58
CA SER A 132 -8.23 23.10 -10.89
C SER A 132 -9.18 23.17 -9.67
N GLY A 133 -8.62 23.42 -8.47
CA GLY A 133 -9.39 23.49 -7.22
C GLY A 133 -9.44 22.20 -6.42
N GLU A 134 -9.06 21.06 -7.01
CA GLU A 134 -9.11 19.73 -6.40
C GLU A 134 -7.71 19.26 -5.98
N TRP A 135 -7.64 18.49 -4.91
CA TRP A 135 -6.40 17.85 -4.47
C TRP A 135 -6.33 16.44 -5.03
N LEU A 136 -5.28 16.17 -5.81
CA LEU A 136 -5.00 14.86 -6.39
C LEU A 136 -3.68 14.34 -5.84
N ILE A 137 -3.62 13.03 -5.56
CA ILE A 137 -2.36 12.35 -5.26
C ILE A 137 -1.58 12.23 -6.58
N THR A 138 -0.38 12.81 -6.62
CA THR A 138 0.44 12.85 -7.84
C THR A 138 1.66 11.94 -7.77
N LYS A 139 2.08 11.58 -6.56
CA LYS A 139 3.24 10.71 -6.35
C LYS A 139 3.09 9.94 -5.05
N VAL A 140 3.51 8.69 -5.07
CA VAL A 140 3.78 7.91 -3.85
C VAL A 140 5.24 7.48 -3.86
N GLU A 141 5.91 7.68 -2.75
CA GLU A 141 7.27 7.19 -2.52
C GLU A 141 7.20 6.25 -1.32
N GLN A 142 7.89 5.10 -1.37
CA GLN A 142 7.84 4.12 -0.30
C GLN A 142 9.22 3.59 0.07
N ASP A 143 9.35 3.19 1.33
CA ASP A 143 10.49 2.46 1.85
C ASP A 143 9.99 1.29 2.70
N LYS A 144 10.67 0.15 2.63
CA LYS A 144 10.17 -1.11 3.20
C LYS A 144 11.27 -1.88 3.92
N PHE A 145 10.93 -2.33 5.12
CA PHE A 145 11.72 -3.24 5.92
C PHE A 145 10.97 -4.58 6.03
N THR A 146 11.65 -5.69 5.73
CA THR A 146 11.10 -7.04 5.85
C THR A 146 11.77 -7.76 7.01
N TYR A 147 10.97 -8.36 7.88
CA TYR A 147 11.46 -9.01 9.09
C TYR A 147 12.05 -10.37 8.75
N GLY A 148 13.31 -10.58 9.15
CA GLY A 148 14.02 -11.85 8.98
C GLY A 148 13.83 -12.80 10.16
N SER A 149 13.81 -14.11 9.89
CA SER A 149 13.55 -15.18 10.88
C SER A 149 14.57 -15.31 12.02
N GLY A 150 15.65 -14.53 12.02
CA GLY A 150 16.67 -14.50 13.07
C GLY A 150 16.98 -13.11 13.64
N GLN A 151 16.19 -12.08 13.30
CA GLN A 151 16.45 -10.72 13.77
C GLN A 151 16.06 -10.55 15.25
N THR A 152 16.96 -9.97 16.04
CA THR A 152 16.70 -9.53 17.42
C THR A 152 15.70 -8.38 17.44
N ALA A 153 15.09 -8.10 18.59
CA ALA A 153 14.17 -6.96 18.74
C ALA A 153 14.86 -5.62 18.40
N GLU A 154 16.13 -5.46 18.79
CA GLU A 154 16.96 -4.28 18.51
C GLU A 154 17.16 -4.09 17.00
N LEU A 155 17.56 -5.14 16.27
CA LEU A 155 17.73 -5.07 14.81
C LEU A 155 16.45 -4.72 14.07
N ARG A 156 15.30 -5.15 14.60
CA ARG A 156 13.98 -4.80 14.05
C ARG A 156 13.67 -3.33 14.31
N GLU A 157 13.91 -2.84 15.51
CA GLU A 157 13.66 -1.45 15.87
C GLU A 157 14.56 -0.51 15.06
N ASP A 158 15.84 -0.83 14.92
CA ASP A 158 16.79 -0.07 14.09
C ASP A 158 16.39 -0.11 12.61
N GLY A 159 15.95 -1.27 12.11
CA GLY A 159 15.43 -1.41 10.75
C GLY A 159 14.20 -0.54 10.49
N ILE A 160 13.28 -0.47 11.45
CA ILE A 160 12.10 0.41 11.37
C ILE A 160 12.53 1.88 11.43
N LYS A 161 13.37 2.27 12.39
CA LYS A 161 13.85 3.66 12.52
C LYS A 161 14.65 4.12 11.30
N GLY A 162 15.29 3.19 10.59
CA GLY A 162 16.03 3.46 9.36
C GLY A 162 15.15 3.73 8.13
N LEU A 163 13.83 3.47 8.19
CA LEU A 163 12.94 3.76 7.07
C LEU A 163 12.84 5.25 6.80
N ASN A 164 12.89 5.60 5.52
CA ASN A 164 12.60 6.95 5.06
C ASN A 164 11.13 7.34 5.35
N TYR A 165 10.82 8.63 5.18
CA TYR A 165 9.45 9.17 5.27
C TYR A 165 8.79 9.10 6.67
N GLN A 166 9.59 8.98 7.72
CA GLN A 166 9.11 9.03 9.12
C GLN A 166 9.31 10.41 9.80
N ALA A 167 9.93 11.35 9.08
CA ALA A 167 10.08 12.75 9.49
C ALA A 167 9.72 13.70 8.35
N HIS A 168 9.22 14.89 8.71
CA HIS A 168 8.99 16.02 7.80
C HIS A 168 9.70 17.25 8.37
N ASP A 169 10.57 17.87 7.57
CA ASP A 169 11.42 19.00 7.98
C ASP A 169 12.20 18.75 9.28
N GLY A 170 12.71 17.52 9.41
CA GLY A 170 13.51 17.08 10.57
C GLY A 170 12.70 16.83 11.85
N LYS A 171 11.35 16.84 11.77
CA LYS A 171 10.47 16.52 12.90
C LYS A 171 9.74 15.22 12.65
N ASP A 172 9.59 14.43 13.71
CA ASP A 172 8.84 13.17 13.66
C ASP A 172 7.40 13.39 13.23
N ILE A 173 6.90 12.48 12.41
CA ILE A 173 5.52 12.50 11.93
C ILE A 173 4.59 11.88 13.00
N GLY A 174 3.49 12.57 13.28
CA GLY A 174 2.40 12.03 14.09
C GLY A 174 1.38 11.31 13.21
N TYR A 175 0.87 10.17 13.69
CA TYR A 175 -0.12 9.37 12.96
C TYR A 175 -1.43 9.22 13.77
N PRO A 176 -2.31 10.24 13.76
CA PRO A 176 -3.54 10.21 14.56
C PRO A 176 -4.61 9.26 13.99
N THR A 177 -4.54 8.95 12.70
CA THR A 177 -5.52 8.07 12.03
C THR A 177 -4.95 6.66 11.94
N VAL A 178 -5.76 5.65 12.30
CA VAL A 178 -5.39 4.24 12.23
C VAL A 178 -6.49 3.46 11.54
N ILE A 179 -6.11 2.59 10.60
CA ILE A 179 -6.99 1.59 9.99
C ILE A 179 -6.40 0.19 10.18
N VAL A 180 -7.26 -0.79 10.41
CA VAL A 180 -6.91 -2.21 10.55
C VAL A 180 -7.49 -2.96 9.36
N LEU A 181 -6.64 -3.69 8.66
CA LEU A 181 -6.91 -4.38 7.41
C LEU A 181 -6.74 -5.88 7.64
N PRO A 182 -7.83 -6.67 7.69
CA PRO A 182 -7.75 -8.09 8.01
C PRO A 182 -7.28 -8.91 6.80
N GLY A 183 -6.74 -10.09 7.07
CA GLY A 183 -6.32 -11.05 6.05
C GLY A 183 -7.51 -11.67 5.29
N THR A 184 -7.20 -12.35 4.19
CA THR A 184 -8.19 -13.02 3.31
C THR A 184 -9.01 -14.12 3.98
N SER A 185 -8.50 -14.76 5.04
CA SER A 185 -9.23 -15.81 5.78
C SER A 185 -10.46 -15.29 6.53
N ASP A 186 -10.48 -14.01 6.89
CA ASP A 186 -11.51 -13.41 7.73
C ASP A 186 -12.75 -12.96 6.92
N SER A 187 -12.78 -13.25 5.62
CA SER A 187 -13.89 -12.93 4.70
C SER A 187 -14.96 -14.03 4.60
N SER A 188 -14.97 -14.99 5.54
CA SER A 188 -15.84 -16.17 5.53
C SER A 188 -17.21 -15.90 6.13
#